data_AF-A0A950G1R9-F1
#
_entry.id   AF-A0A950G1R9-F1
#
_cell.length_a   1.000
_cell.length_b   1.000
_cell.length_c   1.000
_cell.angle_alpha   90.00
_cell.angle_beta   90.00
_cell.angle_gamma   90.00
#
_symmetry.space_group_name_H-M   'P 1'
#
loop_
_entity.id
_entity.type
_entity.pdbx_description
1 polymer ?
#
loop_
_entity_poly.entity_id
_entity_poly.type
_entity_poly.pdbx_seq_one_letter_code
_entity_poly.pdbx_strand_id
1 'polypeptide(L)'
;MNTVYLVANGDLRLSANQKCEPAQAAMEKALVEAIQREGFYVKRAHSFNETKGHGFIDSQKMGLEVFKSVPQDSPLVVAEAVWQYSQHLLGGLISHRGPILTVANWSGTWPGLVGLLNLNASLTKAGVKYSTLWSEDFTDKFFAKKLR
;
A
#
# COMPACT_ATOMS: atom_id res chain seq x y z
N MET A 1 -4.75 21.55 -2.38
CA MET A 1 -5.15 20.19 -1.94
C MET A 1 -3.89 19.35 -1.83
N ASN A 2 -3.69 18.67 -0.70
CA ASN A 2 -2.50 17.82 -0.50
C ASN A 2 -2.73 16.47 -1.17
N THR A 3 -1.77 16.05 -2.00
CA THR A 3 -1.81 14.75 -2.70
C THR A 3 -1.09 13.70 -1.87
N VAL A 4 -1.76 12.59 -1.60
CA VAL A 4 -1.20 11.36 -1.05
C VAL A 4 -0.92 10.40 -2.19
N TYR A 5 0.26 9.80 -2.21
CA TYR A 5 0.62 8.78 -3.19
C TYR A 5 0.28 7.39 -2.64
N LEU A 6 -0.35 6.55 -3.45
CA LEU A 6 -0.72 5.18 -3.08
C LEU A 6 0.11 4.18 -3.89
N VAL A 7 0.72 3.22 -3.20
CA VAL A 7 1.35 2.04 -3.79
C VAL A 7 0.74 0.76 -3.21
N ALA A 8 0.80 -0.34 -3.97
CA ALA A 8 0.27 -1.63 -3.58
C ALA A 8 1.32 -2.69 -3.91
N ASN A 9 1.82 -3.41 -2.91
CA ASN A 9 2.85 -4.41 -3.11
C ASN A 9 2.26 -5.79 -3.39
N GLY A 10 3.00 -6.60 -4.13
CA GLY A 10 2.55 -7.92 -4.57
C GLY A 10 3.39 -9.08 -4.06
N ASP A 11 2.81 -10.27 -4.28
CA ASP A 11 3.46 -11.58 -4.17
C ASP A 11 4.44 -11.78 -5.35
N LEU A 12 5.39 -12.70 -5.20
CA LEU A 12 6.24 -13.18 -6.30
C LEU A 12 5.47 -14.07 -7.27
N ARG A 13 4.38 -14.69 -6.82
CA ARG A 13 3.57 -15.61 -7.60
C ARG A 13 2.49 -14.84 -8.35
N LEU A 14 2.57 -14.85 -9.68
CA LEU A 14 1.57 -14.24 -10.56
C LEU A 14 0.13 -14.67 -10.22
N SER A 15 -0.09 -15.96 -9.98
CA SER A 15 -1.41 -16.50 -9.68
C SER A 15 -1.99 -16.02 -8.35
N ALA A 16 -1.13 -15.70 -7.37
CA ALA A 16 -1.57 -15.11 -6.11
C ALA A 16 -2.02 -13.66 -6.33
N ASN A 17 -1.22 -12.88 -7.07
CA ASN A 17 -1.56 -11.51 -7.44
C ASN A 17 -2.89 -11.44 -8.22
N GLN A 18 -3.05 -12.25 -9.26
CA GLN A 18 -4.30 -12.29 -10.05
C GLN A 18 -5.53 -12.62 -9.20
N LYS A 19 -5.41 -13.57 -8.26
CA LYS A 19 -6.53 -13.96 -7.38
C LYS A 19 -6.87 -12.90 -6.35
N CYS A 20 -5.88 -12.16 -5.86
CA CYS A 20 -6.07 -11.15 -4.83
C CYS A 20 -6.44 -9.77 -5.40
N GLU A 21 -6.23 -9.54 -6.70
CA GLU A 21 -6.52 -8.27 -7.37
C GLU A 21 -7.94 -7.73 -7.05
N PRO A 22 -9.03 -8.52 -7.10
CA PRO A 22 -10.35 -7.97 -6.78
C PRO A 22 -10.46 -7.47 -5.33
N ALA A 23 -9.81 -8.16 -4.39
CA ALA A 23 -9.80 -7.76 -2.98
C ALA A 23 -8.96 -6.49 -2.76
N GLN A 24 -7.82 -6.37 -3.45
CA GLN A 24 -6.99 -5.17 -3.43
C GLN A 24 -7.74 -3.98 -4.04
N ALA A 25 -8.35 -4.13 -5.21
CA ALA A 25 -9.10 -3.05 -5.85
C ALA A 25 -10.28 -2.57 -4.98
N ALA A 26 -11.00 -3.49 -4.34
CA ALA A 26 -12.07 -3.15 -3.41
C ALA A 26 -11.56 -2.40 -2.17
N MET A 27 -10.45 -2.86 -1.58
CA MET A 27 -9.80 -2.20 -0.45
C MET A 27 -9.27 -0.80 -0.83
N GLU A 28 -8.59 -0.67 -1.96
CA GLU A 28 -8.09 0.61 -2.46
C GLU A 28 -9.24 1.60 -2.69
N LYS A 29 -10.38 1.15 -3.24
CA LYS A 29 -11.56 2.00 -3.41
C LYS A 29 -12.07 2.55 -2.08
N ALA A 30 -12.30 1.69 -1.10
CA ALA A 30 -12.80 2.10 0.23
C ALA A 30 -11.79 3.01 0.95
N LEU A 31 -10.49 2.71 0.85
CA LEU A 31 -9.43 3.53 1.43
C LEU A 31 -9.35 4.91 0.77
N VAL A 32 -9.45 4.98 -0.57
CA VAL A 32 -9.46 6.25 -1.32
C VAL A 32 -10.65 7.11 -0.90
N GLU A 33 -11.84 6.52 -0.80
CA GLU A 33 -13.04 7.22 -0.32
C GLU A 33 -12.84 7.76 1.11
N ALA A 34 -12.22 6.97 1.99
CA ALA A 34 -11.92 7.41 3.35
C ALA A 34 -10.93 8.59 3.39
N ILE A 35 -9.84 8.53 2.61
CA ILE A 35 -8.85 9.61 2.53
C ILE A 35 -9.45 10.89 1.92
N GLN A 36 -10.31 10.74 0.90
CA GLN A 36 -10.99 11.87 0.25
C GLN A 36 -11.97 12.58 1.19
N ARG A 37 -12.64 11.86 2.09
CA ARG A 37 -13.49 12.48 3.14
C ARG A 37 -12.69 13.39 4.08
N GLU A 38 -11.41 13.14 4.25
CA GLU A 38 -10.50 13.97 5.06
C GLU A 38 -9.84 15.10 4.23
N GLY A 39 -10.28 15.32 2.98
CA GLY A 39 -9.88 16.47 2.15
C GLY A 39 -8.59 16.28 1.34
N PHE A 40 -8.05 15.06 1.28
CA PHE A 40 -6.85 14.73 0.50
C PHE A 40 -7.19 14.16 -0.88
N TYR A 41 -6.32 14.42 -1.85
CA TYR A 41 -6.37 13.75 -3.14
C TYR A 41 -5.49 12.51 -3.12
N VAL A 42 -5.91 11.40 -3.72
CA VAL A 42 -5.10 10.18 -3.82
C VAL A 42 -4.64 9.96 -5.25
N LYS A 43 -3.32 9.78 -5.44
CA LYS A 43 -2.72 9.41 -6.71
C LYS A 43 -2.07 8.03 -6.59
N ARG A 44 -2.63 7.03 -7.26
CA ARG A 44 -1.98 5.72 -7.39
C ARG A 44 -0.72 5.86 -8.25
N ALA A 45 0.42 5.40 -7.75
CA ALA A 45 1.73 5.64 -8.38
C ALA A 45 2.09 4.64 -9.50
N HIS A 46 1.23 3.67 -9.76
CA HIS A 46 1.41 2.64 -10.79
C HIS A 46 0.04 2.17 -11.30
N SER A 47 -0.01 1.65 -12.52
CA SER A 47 -1.23 1.23 -13.19
C SER A 47 -1.48 -0.27 -13.10
N PHE A 48 -2.72 -0.68 -13.38
CA PHE A 48 -3.06 -2.06 -13.67
C PHE A 48 -2.28 -2.55 -14.90
N ASN A 49 -1.80 -3.79 -14.88
CA ASN A 49 -1.15 -4.42 -16.02
C ASN A 49 -2.08 -5.47 -16.62
N GLU A 50 -2.64 -5.18 -17.80
CA GLU A 50 -3.60 -6.06 -18.48
C GLU A 50 -3.01 -7.43 -18.84
N THR A 51 -1.74 -7.46 -19.25
CA THR A 51 -1.05 -8.71 -19.59
C THR A 51 -0.86 -9.61 -18.37
N LYS A 52 -0.55 -9.03 -17.21
CA LYS A 52 -0.38 -9.77 -15.95
C LYS A 52 -1.71 -10.03 -15.23
N GLY A 53 -2.75 -9.24 -15.50
CA GLY A 53 -4.05 -9.34 -14.85
C GLY A 53 -4.04 -8.88 -13.39
N HIS A 54 -3.14 -7.97 -13.02
CA HIS A 54 -3.13 -7.37 -11.68
C HIS A 54 -2.46 -5.99 -11.68
N GLY A 55 -2.72 -5.22 -10.62
CA GLY A 55 -2.18 -3.88 -10.39
C GLY A 55 -1.09 -3.81 -9.33
N PHE A 56 -0.55 -4.91 -8.83
CA PHE A 56 0.53 -4.90 -7.84
C PHE A 56 1.92 -4.59 -8.40
N ILE A 57 2.78 -4.03 -7.55
CA ILE A 57 4.24 -4.01 -7.75
C ILE A 57 4.79 -5.40 -7.41
N ASP A 58 5.33 -6.09 -8.41
CA ASP A 58 5.71 -7.51 -8.29
C ASP A 58 7.21 -7.78 -8.51
N SER A 59 8.03 -6.73 -8.51
CA SER A 59 9.49 -6.86 -8.59
C SER A 59 10.20 -5.66 -7.98
N GLN A 60 11.43 -5.88 -7.52
CA GLN A 60 12.30 -4.83 -7.01
C GLN A 60 12.62 -3.77 -8.07
N LYS A 61 12.84 -4.18 -9.33
CA LYS A 61 13.04 -3.25 -10.44
C LYS A 61 11.83 -2.33 -10.62
N MET A 62 10.63 -2.90 -10.69
CA MET A 62 9.40 -2.11 -10.83
C MET A 62 9.21 -1.17 -9.64
N GLY A 63 9.44 -1.64 -8.41
CA GLY A 63 9.35 -0.79 -7.22
C GLY A 63 10.27 0.43 -7.31
N LEU A 64 11.54 0.25 -7.69
CA LEU A 64 12.46 1.38 -7.89
C LEU A 64 11.97 2.35 -8.97
N GLU A 65 11.44 1.86 -10.09
CA GLU A 65 10.86 2.73 -11.13
C GLU A 65 9.64 3.51 -10.65
N VAL A 66 8.77 2.89 -9.84
CA VAL A 66 7.63 3.58 -9.23
C VAL A 66 8.11 4.71 -8.31
N PHE A 67 9.04 4.41 -7.40
CA PHE A 67 9.54 5.41 -6.45
C PHE A 67 10.31 6.57 -7.10
N LYS A 68 10.91 6.39 -8.28
CA LYS A 68 11.47 7.51 -9.05
C LYS A 68 10.41 8.54 -9.46
N SER A 69 9.16 8.11 -9.65
CA SER A 69 8.05 8.98 -10.06
C SER A 69 7.28 9.61 -8.89
N VAL A 70 7.50 9.11 -7.66
CA VAL A 70 6.86 9.62 -6.44
C VAL A 70 7.72 10.73 -5.83
N PRO A 71 7.17 11.93 -5.55
CA PRO A 71 7.91 12.98 -4.85
C PRO A 71 8.36 12.50 -3.46
N GLN A 72 9.66 12.57 -3.19
CA GLN A 72 10.28 11.98 -2.00
C GLN A 72 9.75 12.53 -0.66
N ASP A 73 9.25 13.76 -0.64
CA ASP A 73 8.74 14.42 0.57
C ASP A 73 7.20 14.34 0.69
N SER A 74 6.52 13.69 -0.27
CA SER A 74 5.06 13.56 -0.25
C SER A 74 4.57 12.50 0.74
N PRO A 75 3.34 12.62 1.29
CA PRO A 75 2.73 11.54 2.03
C PRO A 75 2.54 10.29 1.15
N LEU A 76 2.95 9.14 1.66
CA LEU A 76 2.89 7.87 0.97
C LEU A 76 2.05 6.86 1.76
N VAL A 77 1.15 6.18 1.06
CA VAL A 77 0.35 5.07 1.57
C VAL A 77 0.77 3.79 0.86
N VAL A 78 1.13 2.76 1.64
CA VAL A 78 1.32 1.39 1.15
C VAL A 78 0.09 0.58 1.54
N ALA A 79 -0.73 0.19 0.56
CA ALA A 79 -2.00 -0.49 0.76
C ALA A 79 -1.89 -1.99 0.44
N GLU A 80 -2.22 -2.85 1.40
CA GLU A 80 -2.00 -4.30 1.33
C GLU A 80 -3.29 -5.10 1.61
N ALA A 81 -3.80 -5.79 0.59
CA ALA A 81 -4.85 -6.81 0.72
C ALA A 81 -4.34 -8.23 0.40
N VAL A 82 -3.04 -8.39 0.17
CA VAL A 82 -2.38 -9.64 -0.26
C VAL A 82 -1.12 -9.93 0.56
N TRP A 83 -0.59 -11.15 0.48
CA TRP A 83 0.78 -11.41 0.90
C TRP A 83 1.75 -10.71 -0.05
N GLN A 84 2.80 -10.10 0.49
CA GLN A 84 3.74 -9.31 -0.28
C GLN A 84 5.19 -9.66 0.05
N TYR A 85 6.09 -9.36 -0.88
CA TYR A 85 7.54 -9.46 -0.64
C TYR A 85 8.15 -8.08 -0.46
N SER A 86 8.58 -7.79 0.77
CA SER A 86 9.01 -6.44 1.19
C SER A 86 10.16 -5.89 0.34
N GLN A 87 10.99 -6.78 -0.23
CA GLN A 87 12.10 -6.41 -1.12
C GLN A 87 11.66 -5.60 -2.36
N HIS A 88 10.40 -5.72 -2.80
CA HIS A 88 9.90 -4.96 -3.94
C HIS A 88 9.91 -3.45 -3.66
N LEU A 89 9.52 -3.04 -2.44
CA LEU A 89 9.39 -1.63 -2.07
C LEU A 89 10.50 -1.12 -1.15
N LEU A 90 11.19 -2.00 -0.43
CA LEU A 90 12.06 -1.61 0.69
C LEU A 90 13.12 -0.57 0.29
N GLY A 91 13.75 -0.72 -0.88
CA GLY A 91 14.75 0.26 -1.36
C GLY A 91 14.15 1.65 -1.60
N GLY A 92 12.95 1.71 -2.17
CA GLY A 92 12.21 2.95 -2.34
C GLY A 92 11.80 3.58 -1.00
N LEU A 93 11.25 2.76 -0.10
CA LEU A 93 10.78 3.21 1.22
C LEU A 93 11.92 3.73 2.12
N ILE A 94 13.12 3.14 2.03
CA ILE A 94 14.31 3.64 2.76
C ILE A 94 14.73 5.04 2.30
N SER A 95 14.55 5.36 1.03
CA SER A 95 14.96 6.65 0.45
C SER A 95 13.86 7.72 0.49
N HIS A 96 12.64 7.34 0.85
CA HIS A 96 11.50 8.25 0.98
C HIS A 96 11.62 9.07 2.27
N ARG A 97 11.40 10.39 2.18
CA ARG A 97 11.54 11.33 3.31
C ARG A 97 10.20 11.76 3.90
N GLY A 98 9.14 11.70 3.10
CA GLY A 98 7.78 12.02 3.53
C GLY A 98 7.21 10.99 4.51
N PRO A 99 6.08 11.30 5.16
CA PRO A 99 5.43 10.37 6.07
C PRO A 99 4.92 9.13 5.32
N ILE A 100 5.15 7.95 5.90
CA ILE A 100 4.70 6.67 5.37
C ILE A 100 3.58 6.13 6.27
N LEU A 101 2.46 5.77 5.66
CA LEU A 101 1.37 5.03 6.27
C LEU A 101 1.25 3.66 5.60
N THR A 102 1.36 2.58 6.36
CA THR A 102 1.00 1.24 5.88
C THR A 102 -0.46 0.96 6.26
N VAL A 103 -1.26 0.48 5.32
CA VAL A 103 -2.68 0.17 5.54
C VAL A 103 -3.01 -1.22 5.01
N ALA A 104 -3.76 -2.01 5.76
CA ALA A 104 -4.23 -3.32 5.31
C ALA A 104 -5.73 -3.53 5.51
N ASN A 105 -6.29 -4.46 4.74
CA ASN A 105 -7.62 -5.00 5.07
C ASN A 105 -7.53 -5.93 6.30
N TRP A 106 -8.62 -6.03 7.04
CA TRP A 106 -8.84 -7.08 8.02
C TRP A 106 -9.70 -8.18 7.40
N SER A 107 -9.08 -9.27 6.94
CA SER A 107 -9.76 -10.36 6.25
C SER A 107 -9.20 -11.72 6.65
N GLY A 108 -10.09 -12.70 6.83
CA GLY A 108 -9.72 -14.11 7.00
C GLY A 108 -9.41 -14.85 5.70
N THR A 109 -9.74 -14.26 4.54
CA THR A 109 -9.57 -14.90 3.22
C THR A 109 -8.22 -14.59 2.60
N TRP A 110 -7.77 -13.34 2.68
CA TRP A 110 -6.52 -12.88 2.06
C TRP A 110 -5.58 -12.28 3.12
N PRO A 111 -4.28 -12.61 3.08
CA PRO A 111 -3.35 -12.30 4.17
C PRO A 111 -2.78 -10.87 4.11
N GLY A 112 -3.61 -9.86 3.80
CA GLY A 112 -3.16 -8.46 3.67
C GLY A 112 -2.53 -7.92 4.95
N LEU A 113 -3.16 -8.13 6.11
CA LEU A 113 -2.59 -7.74 7.40
C LEU A 113 -1.26 -8.45 7.69
N VAL A 114 -1.12 -9.73 7.33
CA VAL A 114 0.12 -10.48 7.51
C VAL A 114 1.22 -9.92 6.60
N GLY A 115 0.89 -9.61 5.34
CA GLY A 115 1.78 -8.93 4.40
C GLY A 115 2.25 -7.58 4.94
N LEU A 116 1.32 -6.74 5.40
CA LEU A 116 1.63 -5.46 6.02
C LEU A 116 2.52 -5.59 7.26
N LEU A 117 2.27 -6.54 8.16
CA LEU A 117 3.09 -6.73 9.35
C LEU A 117 4.52 -7.18 8.99
N ASN A 118 4.69 -7.97 7.91
CA ASN A 118 6.01 -8.31 7.39
C ASN A 118 6.76 -7.08 6.84
N LEU A 119 6.06 -6.18 6.14
CA LEU A 119 6.64 -4.92 5.68
C LEU A 119 7.05 -4.04 6.85
N ASN A 120 6.16 -3.87 7.83
CA ASN A 120 6.40 -3.10 9.04
C ASN A 120 7.64 -3.60 9.79
N ALA A 121 7.83 -4.92 9.92
CA ALA A 121 9.03 -5.49 10.52
C ALA A 121 10.30 -5.14 9.73
N SER A 122 10.24 -5.16 8.40
CA SER A 122 11.35 -4.77 7.52
C SER A 122 11.70 -3.29 7.66
N LEU A 123 10.70 -2.41 7.69
CA LEU A 123 10.87 -0.96 7.90
C LEU A 123 11.46 -0.65 9.27
N THR A 124 10.96 -1.32 10.32
CA THR A 124 11.48 -1.19 11.69
C THR A 124 12.96 -1.57 11.74
N LYS A 125 13.33 -2.71 11.14
CA LYS A 125 14.73 -3.16 11.05
C LYS A 125 15.61 -2.18 10.28
N ALA A 126 15.07 -1.52 9.26
CA ALA A 126 15.76 -0.52 8.46
C ALA A 126 15.78 0.88 9.10
N GLY A 127 15.20 1.07 10.29
CA GLY A 127 15.13 2.37 10.96
C GLY A 127 14.18 3.38 10.29
N VAL A 128 13.28 2.92 9.42
CA VAL A 128 12.32 3.77 8.72
C VAL A 128 11.10 4.00 9.60
N LYS A 129 10.72 5.27 9.78
CA LYS A 129 9.51 5.64 10.52
C LYS A 129 8.27 5.44 9.66
N TYR A 130 7.25 4.82 10.23
CA TYR A 130 5.95 4.63 9.58
C TYR A 130 4.83 4.69 10.63
N SER A 131 3.63 5.04 10.17
CA SER A 131 2.38 4.78 10.87
C SER A 131 1.71 3.56 10.26
N THR A 132 0.81 2.91 10.99
CA THR A 132 0.12 1.72 10.49
C THR A 132 -1.34 1.70 10.91
N LEU A 133 -2.21 1.28 10.00
CA LEU A 133 -3.65 1.12 10.22
C LEU A 133 -4.17 -0.13 9.52
N TRP A 134 -5.32 -0.60 9.98
CA TRP A 134 -6.09 -1.64 9.32
C TRP A 134 -7.55 -1.43 9.64
N SER A 135 -8.40 -1.97 8.78
CA SER A 135 -9.86 -1.95 8.97
C SER A 135 -10.51 -3.06 8.14
N GLU A 136 -11.69 -3.47 8.56
CA GLU A 136 -12.55 -4.35 7.75
C GLU A 136 -13.21 -3.57 6.61
N ASP A 137 -13.65 -2.33 6.86
CA ASP A 137 -14.45 -1.54 5.92
C ASP A 137 -14.02 -0.07 5.74
N PHE A 138 -12.98 0.38 6.47
CA PHE A 138 -12.44 1.75 6.45
C PHE A 138 -13.44 2.83 6.89
N THR A 139 -14.51 2.45 7.61
CA THR A 139 -15.52 3.35 8.19
C THR A 139 -15.57 3.31 9.72
N ASP A 140 -14.93 2.32 10.33
CA ASP A 140 -14.92 2.17 11.79
C ASP A 140 -14.29 3.38 12.49
N LYS A 141 -14.74 3.62 13.73
CA LYS A 141 -14.31 4.79 14.53
C LYS A 141 -12.82 4.79 14.84
N PHE A 142 -12.19 3.62 14.98
CA PHE A 142 -10.76 3.53 15.25
C PHE A 142 -9.97 4.00 14.03
N PHE A 143 -10.30 3.49 12.84
CA PHE A 143 -9.68 3.88 11.59
C PHE A 143 -9.88 5.37 11.29
N ALA A 144 -11.12 5.85 11.31
CA ALA A 144 -11.44 7.23 10.99
C ALA A 144 -10.76 8.24 11.93
N LYS A 145 -10.67 7.92 13.23
CA LYS A 145 -9.99 8.79 14.21
C LYS A 145 -8.48 8.83 14.02
N LYS A 146 -7.87 7.73 13.56
CA LYS A 146 -6.41 7.61 13.41
C LYS A 146 -5.89 8.02 12.04
N LEU A 147 -6.76 8.06 11.03
CA LEU A 147 -6.43 8.56 9.71
C LEU A 147 -6.25 10.09 9.69
N ARG A 148 -6.96 10.80 10.58
CA ARG A 148 -6.88 12.26 10.79
C ARG A 148 -5.61 12.67 11.54
#